data_AF-A0A1N7LVT2-F1
#
_entry.id   AF-A0A1N7LVT2-F1
#
_cell.length_a   1.000
_cell.length_b   1.000
_cell.length_c   1.000
_cell.angle_alpha   90.00
_cell.angle_beta   90.00
_cell.angle_gamma   90.00
#
_symmetry.space_group_name_H-M   'P 1'
#
loop_
_entity.id
_entity.type
_entity.pdbx_description
1 polymer ?
#
loop_
_entity_poly.entity_id
_entity_poly.type
_entity_poly.pdbx_seq_one_letter_code
_entity_poly.pdbx_strand_id
1 'polypeptide(L)'
;MDTDAEDDVLAFMTLPFEHWRQICSTHPLERLNWEMRRRMDVVGIFPNRYAVLRLAGAILQEQHEEWLVARRYFTLESIAKLKPNKPQLAAATLLHK
;
A
#
# COMPACT_ATOMS: atom_id res chain seq x y z
N MET A 1 30.97 7.73 -7.02
CA MET A 1 29.82 8.04 -7.89
C MET A 1 28.87 6.89 -7.65
N ASP A 2 27.80 7.15 -6.90
CA ASP A 2 27.00 6.14 -6.20
C ASP A 2 26.06 5.41 -7.18
N THR A 3 26.56 4.34 -7.80
CA THR A 3 25.79 3.47 -8.71
C THR A 3 24.66 2.72 -8.00
N ASP A 4 24.78 2.46 -6.69
CA ASP A 4 23.74 1.74 -5.92
C ASP A 4 22.39 2.50 -5.90
N ALA A 5 22.42 3.83 -5.91
CA ALA A 5 21.20 4.64 -5.92
C ALA A 5 20.44 4.57 -7.26
N GLU A 6 21.15 4.33 -8.36
CA GLU A 6 20.54 4.16 -9.69
C GLU A 6 19.76 2.84 -9.74
N ASP A 7 20.40 1.75 -9.31
CA ASP A 7 19.79 0.42 -9.27
C ASP A 7 18.55 0.38 -8.36
N ASP A 8 18.60 1.06 -7.20
CA ASP A 8 17.47 1.16 -6.27
C ASP A 8 16.27 1.89 -6.89
N VAL A 9 16.51 3.01 -7.60
CA VAL A 9 15.44 3.79 -8.24
C VAL A 9 14.83 3.04 -9.42
N LEU A 10 15.62 2.24 -10.13
CA LEU A 10 15.18 1.49 -11.31
C LEU A 10 14.65 0.08 -10.99
N ALA A 11 14.73 -0.37 -9.74
CA ALA A 11 14.31 -1.72 -9.32
C ALA A 11 12.88 -2.10 -9.74
N PHE A 12 11.96 -1.12 -9.81
CA PHE A 12 10.58 -1.35 -10.24
C PHE A 12 10.44 -1.78 -11.71
N MET A 13 11.45 -1.51 -12.56
CA MET A 13 11.44 -1.86 -13.98
C MET A 13 11.49 -3.37 -14.22
N THR A 14 11.82 -4.16 -13.20
CA THR A 14 11.74 -5.63 -13.24
C THR A 14 10.31 -6.16 -13.22
N LEU A 15 9.33 -5.31 -12.89
CA LEU A 15 7.91 -5.65 -12.82
C LEU A 15 7.22 -5.41 -14.18
N PRO A 16 6.05 -6.03 -14.44
CA PRO A 16 5.26 -5.74 -15.64
C PRO A 16 5.02 -4.25 -15.84
N PHE A 17 5.10 -3.77 -17.10
CA PHE A 17 4.92 -2.36 -17.47
C PHE A 17 3.59 -1.77 -16.96
N GLU A 18 2.55 -2.60 -16.87
CA GLU A 18 1.23 -2.27 -16.31
C GLU A 18 1.29 -1.76 -14.86
N HIS A 19 2.35 -2.09 -14.12
CA HIS A 19 2.53 -1.71 -12.73
C HIS A 19 3.33 -0.41 -12.54
N TRP A 20 4.13 -0.01 -13.54
CA TRP A 20 5.14 1.03 -13.37
C TRP A 20 4.55 2.35 -12.91
N ARG A 21 3.48 2.82 -13.57
CA ARG A 21 2.83 4.11 -13.27
C ARG A 21 2.36 4.21 -11.82
N GLN A 22 1.91 3.09 -11.24
CA GLN A 22 1.43 3.05 -9.86
C GLN A 22 2.60 2.98 -8.87
N ILE A 23 3.67 2.25 -9.20
CA ILE A 23 4.81 2.03 -8.30
C ILE A 23 5.74 3.24 -8.25
N CYS A 24 5.94 3.92 -9.38
CA CYS A 24 6.76 5.13 -9.41
C CYS A 24 6.05 6.35 -8.80
N SER A 25 4.76 6.25 -8.44
CA SER A 25 4.00 7.36 -7.87
C SER A 25 3.99 7.33 -6.34
N THR A 26 4.24 8.48 -5.73
CA THR A 26 4.14 8.71 -4.29
C THR A 26 2.74 9.18 -3.85
N HIS A 27 1.81 9.44 -4.77
CA HIS A 27 0.50 10.00 -4.44
C HIS A 27 -0.32 9.21 -3.42
N PRO A 28 -0.38 7.86 -3.45
CA PRO A 28 -1.09 7.11 -2.42
C PRO A 28 -0.47 7.30 -1.02
N LEU A 29 0.86 7.34 -0.95
CA LEU A 29 1.59 7.57 0.30
C LEU A 29 1.39 9.00 0.82
N GLU A 30 1.45 10.00 -0.07
CA GLU A 30 1.18 11.40 0.25
C GLU A 30 -0.24 11.59 0.79
N ARG A 31 -1.23 10.94 0.16
CA ARG A 31 -2.63 10.97 0.61
C ARG A 31 -2.78 10.35 2.00
N LEU A 32 -2.18 9.18 2.24
CA LEU A 32 -2.20 8.52 3.55
C LEU A 32 -1.53 9.40 4.62
N ASN A 33 -0.37 9.98 4.30
CA ASN A 33 0.35 10.87 5.22
C ASN A 33 -0.45 12.13 5.55
N TRP A 34 -1.18 12.68 4.58
CA TRP A 34 -2.06 13.82 4.80
C TRP A 34 -3.22 13.45 5.73
N GLU A 35 -3.87 12.31 5.51
CA GLU A 35 -4.99 11.86 6.35
C GLU A 35 -4.54 11.56 7.78
N MET A 36 -3.38 10.91 7.93
CA MET A 36 -2.74 10.70 9.22
C MET A 36 -2.52 12.02 9.97
N ARG A 37 -1.91 13.01 9.31
CA ARG A 37 -1.68 14.33 9.92
C ARG A 37 -3.00 14.99 10.32
N ARG A 38 -3.97 15.05 9.41
CA ARG A 38 -5.27 15.66 9.66
C ARG A 38 -5.99 15.08 10.87
N ARG A 39 -5.98 13.76 11.05
CA ARG A 39 -6.64 13.10 12.19
C ARG A 39 -5.85 13.21 13.49
N MET A 40 -4.52 13.22 13.41
CA MET A 40 -3.66 13.48 14.57
C MET A 40 -3.74 14.93 15.05
N ASP A 41 -3.94 15.89 14.15
CA ASP A 41 -4.05 17.32 14.47
C ASP A 41 -5.23 17.62 15.42
N VAL A 42 -6.29 16.81 15.42
CA VAL A 42 -7.43 16.94 16.35
C VAL A 42 -7.01 16.73 17.81
N VAL A 43 -6.05 15.84 18.06
CA VAL A 43 -5.54 15.56 19.41
C VAL A 43 -4.51 16.61 19.82
N GLY A 44 -3.71 17.11 18.87
CA GLY A 44 -2.63 18.05 19.13
C GLY A 44 -1.47 17.40 19.90
N ILE A 45 -1.56 17.37 21.24
CA ILE A 45 -0.52 16.83 22.12
C ILE A 45 -0.97 15.51 22.74
N PHE A 46 -0.17 14.46 22.55
CA PHE A 46 -0.47 13.13 23.10
C PHE A 46 0.11 12.95 24.51
N PRO A 47 -0.61 12.25 25.42
CA PRO A 47 -0.17 12.05 26.80
C PRO A 47 0.98 11.04 26.94
N ASN A 48 1.19 10.15 25.96
CA ASN A 48 2.33 9.22 25.89
C ASN A 48 2.43 8.57 24.49
N ARG A 49 3.53 7.85 24.24
CA ARG A 49 3.79 7.16 22.97
C ARG A 49 2.74 6.10 22.61
N TYR A 50 2.19 5.38 23.59
CA TYR A 50 1.17 4.36 23.33
C TYR A 50 -0.14 4.96 22.82
N ALA A 51 -0.50 6.18 23.26
CA ALA A 51 -1.68 6.87 22.76
C ALA A 51 -1.55 7.20 21.25
N VAL A 52 -0.36 7.61 20.81
CA VAL A 52 -0.07 7.85 19.38
C VAL A 52 -0.22 6.56 18.58
N LEU A 53 0.42 5.48 19.04
CA LEU A 53 0.38 4.18 18.35
C LEU A 53 -1.05 3.64 18.23
N ARG A 54 -1.89 3.81 19.26
CA ARG A 54 -3.29 3.38 19.20
C ARG A 54 -4.08 4.15 18.14
N LEU A 55 -3.95 5.47 18.10
CA LEU A 55 -4.67 6.27 17.10
C LEU A 55 -4.15 5.99 15.69
N ALA A 56 -2.83 6.00 15.49
CA ALA A 56 -2.23 5.72 14.20
C ALA A 56 -2.60 4.31 13.70
N GLY A 57 -2.59 3.32 14.59
CA GLY A 57 -3.03 1.96 14.29
C GLY A 57 -4.50 1.89 13.88
N ALA A 58 -5.39 2.58 14.60
CA ALA A 58 -6.81 2.64 14.25
C ALA A 58 -7.04 3.29 12.87
N ILE A 59 -6.36 4.41 12.58
CA ILE A 59 -6.46 5.09 11.27
C ILE A 59 -5.96 4.19 10.14
N LEU A 60 -4.83 3.50 10.35
CA LEU A 60 -4.29 2.57 9.35
C LEU A 60 -5.20 1.38 9.10
N GLN A 61 -5.84 0.87 10.15
CA GLN A 61 -6.78 -0.24 10.00
C GLN A 61 -8.01 0.19 9.19
N GLU A 62 -8.58 1.35 9.49
CA GLU A 62 -9.69 1.92 8.72
C GLU A 62 -9.30 2.12 7.25
N GLN A 63 -8.13 2.71 6.99
CA GLN A 63 -7.68 2.91 5.61
C GLN A 63 -7.44 1.58 4.88
N HIS A 64 -6.94 0.56 5.59
CA HIS A 64 -6.76 -0.77 5.03
C HIS A 64 -8.09 -1.42 4.66
N GLU A 65 -9.09 -1.35 5.55
CA GLU A 65 -10.44 -1.85 5.30
C GLU A 65 -11.07 -1.16 4.08
N GLU A 66 -10.93 0.17 3.97
CA GLU A 66 -11.36 0.90 2.78
C GLU A 66 -10.67 0.40 1.50
N TRP A 67 -9.34 0.19 1.52
CA TRP A 67 -8.60 -0.29 0.35
C TRP A 67 -8.94 -1.73 -0.05
N LEU A 68 -9.37 -2.56 0.89
CA LEU A 68 -9.87 -3.90 0.59
C LEU A 68 -11.19 -3.85 -0.18
N VAL A 69 -12.05 -2.85 0.09
CA VAL A 69 -13.37 -2.68 -0.55
C VAL A 69 -13.28 -1.82 -1.81
N ALA A 70 -12.39 -0.83 -1.83
CA ALA A 70 -12.23 0.13 -2.91
C ALA A 70 -11.44 -0.42 -4.13
N ARG A 71 -11.09 0.48 -5.06
CA ARG A 71 -10.50 0.13 -6.35
C ARG A 71 -9.17 -0.60 -6.22
N ARG A 72 -9.11 -1.82 -6.76
CA ARG A 72 -7.88 -2.60 -6.89
C ARG A 72 -6.89 -1.89 -7.84
N TYR A 73 -5.73 -1.50 -7.32
CA TYR A 73 -4.68 -0.83 -8.10
C TYR A 73 -4.05 -1.72 -9.18
N PHE A 74 -4.05 -3.03 -8.95
CA PHE A 74 -3.53 -4.05 -9.86
C PHE A 74 -4.57 -5.16 -10.08
N THR A 75 -4.72 -5.62 -11.32
CA THR A 75 -5.62 -6.71 -11.65
C THR A 75 -5.03 -8.05 -11.20
N LEU A 76 -5.88 -9.06 -10.98
CA LEU A 76 -5.42 -10.41 -10.70
C LEU A 76 -4.55 -10.97 -11.83
N GLU A 77 -4.91 -10.67 -13.07
CA GLU A 77 -4.17 -11.07 -14.27
C GLU A 77 -2.77 -10.47 -14.32
N SER A 78 -2.64 -9.18 -14.00
CA SER A 78 -1.34 -8.50 -13.99
C SER A 78 -0.44 -9.01 -12.84
N ILE A 79 -1.04 -9.26 -11.66
CA ILE A 79 -0.34 -9.90 -10.53
C ILE A 79 0.08 -11.33 -10.86
N ALA A 80 -0.72 -12.10 -11.61
CA ALA A 80 -0.40 -13.48 -11.97
C ALA A 80 0.89 -13.58 -12.80
N LYS A 81 1.21 -12.55 -13.61
CA LYS A 81 2.46 -12.46 -14.39
C LYS A 81 3.71 -12.44 -13.50
N LEU A 82 3.60 -12.07 -12.22
CA LEU A 82 4.69 -12.07 -11.25
C LEU A 82 5.01 -13.45 -10.66
N LYS A 83 4.12 -14.43 -10.82
CA LYS A 83 4.27 -15.79 -10.26
C LYS A 83 4.07 -16.84 -11.35
N PRO A 84 5.01 -16.98 -12.30
CA PRO A 84 4.84 -17.88 -13.45
C PRO A 84 4.74 -19.37 -13.08
N ASN A 85 5.07 -19.78 -11.85
CA ASN A 85 5.23 -21.18 -11.46
C ASN A 85 4.49 -21.62 -10.17
N LYS A 86 3.47 -20.87 -9.74
CA LYS A 86 2.50 -21.38 -8.75
C LYS A 86 1.23 -21.77 -9.49
N PRO A 87 0.66 -22.98 -9.28
CA PRO A 87 -0.66 -23.30 -9.82
C PRO A 87 -1.58 -22.18 -9.36
N GLN A 88 -2.32 -21.61 -10.32
CA GLN A 88 -3.26 -20.52 -10.12
C GLN A 88 -3.99 -20.80 -8.82
N LEU A 89 -3.85 -19.90 -7.84
CA LEU A 89 -4.52 -20.06 -6.56
C LEU A 89 -6.00 -20.13 -6.88
N ALA A 90 -6.51 -21.35 -6.99
CA ALA A 90 -7.88 -21.65 -7.33
C ALA A 90 -8.71 -20.81 -6.36
N ALA A 91 -9.65 -20.07 -6.93
CA ALA A 91 -10.66 -19.30 -6.24
C ALA A 91 -10.96 -19.87 -4.85
N ALA A 92 -10.31 -19.33 -3.81
CA ALA A 92 -10.81 -19.39 -2.45
C ALA A 92 -11.70 -18.15 -2.36
N THR A 93 -12.96 -18.20 -2.78
CA THR A 93 -14.04 -18.89 -2.07
C THR A 93 -13.80 -18.74 -0.57
N LEU A 94 -14.33 -17.65 0.01
CA LEU A 94 -14.72 -17.43 1.42
C LEU A 94 -14.55 -15.95 1.82
N LEU A 95 -15.38 -15.05 1.29
CA LEU A 95 -15.72 -13.78 1.97
C LEU A 95 -16.95 -13.09 1.36
N HIS A 96 -17.97 -13.89 1.02
CA HIS A 96 -19.35 -13.41 0.87
C HIS A 96 -20.27 -14.50 1.43
N LYS A 97 -20.53 -14.42 2.73
CA LYS A 97 -21.73 -14.93 3.38
C LYS A 97 -22.05 -14.03 4.55
#